data_AF-D6K7C7-F1
#
_entry.id   AF-D6K7C7-F1
#
_cell.length_a   1.000
_cell.length_b   1.000
_cell.length_c   1.000
_cell.angle_alpha   90.00
_cell.angle_beta   90.00
_cell.angle_gamma   90.00
#
_symmetry.space_group_name_H-M   'P 1'
#
loop_
_entity.id
_entity.type
_entity.pdbx_description
1 polymer ?
#
loop_
_entity_poly.entity_id
_entity_poly.type
_entity_poly.pdbx_seq_one_letter_code
_entity_poly.pdbx_strand_id
1 'polypeptide(L)'
;MRDLLLAAPAGTRATLGLDPGFRTGVKVAVVDATGKVVATDVIYPHVPANKWDEAIAKLARLAKEHAVELIAIGNGTASRETDKLAGELIAKHPELKLTKVMVSEAGASVYSASAYASQELPGMDVSLRGAVSIARRLQDPLAELVKIDPKSIGVGQYQHDLSEVKLSRSLDAVVEDCVNGVGVDVNTASVPLLSRVSGITGSLAENIVAHRDANGPFTSRAQLKKVSRLGPKAYEQCAGFLRIRGGDDPLDASSVHPEAYPVVRRMVKTTGQEVASLVGNTGVLRSLRPADFVDDTFGLPTVTDILKELEKPGRDPRPAFKTATFKEGVEKISDLSSGMVLEGVVTNVAAFGAFVDVGVHQDGLVHVSAMSRTFVKDPAGRGQAG
;
A
#
# COMPACT_ATOMS: atom_id res chain seq x y z
N MET A 1 8.18 -0.73 -10.65
CA MET A 1 6.80 -1.21 -10.46
C MET A 1 6.64 -1.95 -9.15
N ARG A 2 7.32 -3.09 -8.96
CA ARG A 2 7.26 -3.88 -7.70
C ARG A 2 7.46 -3.02 -6.45
N ASP A 3 8.46 -2.15 -6.44
CA ASP A 3 8.75 -1.30 -5.29
C ASP A 3 7.65 -0.27 -4.98
N LEU A 4 6.94 0.21 -6.01
CA LEU A 4 5.79 1.10 -5.83
C LEU A 4 4.60 0.36 -5.20
N LEU A 5 4.34 -0.86 -5.67
CA LEU A 5 3.25 -1.71 -5.18
C LEU A 5 3.51 -2.21 -3.75
N LEU A 6 4.76 -2.50 -3.42
CA LEU A 6 5.17 -3.01 -2.11
C LEU A 6 5.68 -1.91 -1.17
N ALA A 7 5.45 -0.64 -1.50
CA ALA A 7 5.73 0.48 -0.60
C ALA A 7 4.91 0.34 0.70
N ALA A 8 5.49 0.82 1.81
CA ALA A 8 4.89 0.71 3.12
C ALA A 8 3.53 1.44 3.16
N PRO A 9 2.43 0.76 3.53
CA PRO A 9 1.13 1.41 3.69
C PRO A 9 1.09 2.24 4.98
N ALA A 10 0.68 3.50 4.92
CA ALA A 10 0.50 4.32 6.12
C ALA A 10 -0.68 3.84 7.00
N GLY A 11 -1.55 3.00 6.44
CA GLY A 11 -2.63 2.34 7.13
C GLY A 11 -3.90 3.19 7.24
N THR A 12 -4.78 2.79 8.15
CA THR A 12 -6.12 3.37 8.33
C THR A 12 -6.07 4.69 9.09
N ARG A 13 -5.49 5.72 8.47
CA ARG A 13 -5.30 7.06 9.04
C ARG A 13 -5.94 8.09 8.14
N ALA A 14 -6.69 9.03 8.71
CA ALA A 14 -7.34 10.09 7.94
C ALA A 14 -6.27 10.93 7.21
N THR A 15 -6.46 11.14 5.91
CA THR A 15 -5.43 11.68 5.01
C THR A 15 -5.97 12.81 4.15
N LEU A 16 -5.26 13.93 4.14
CA LEU A 16 -5.44 15.05 3.22
C LEU A 16 -4.57 14.82 1.99
N GLY A 17 -5.18 14.58 0.83
CA GLY A 17 -4.49 14.53 -0.46
C GLY A 17 -4.40 15.90 -1.11
N LEU A 18 -3.20 16.28 -1.52
CA LEU A 18 -2.88 17.48 -2.27
C LEU A 18 -2.33 17.07 -3.64
N ASP A 19 -3.06 17.41 -4.69
CA ASP A 19 -2.63 17.30 -6.08
C ASP A 19 -2.15 18.68 -6.57
N PRO A 20 -0.82 18.90 -6.63
CA PRO A 20 -0.25 20.22 -6.88
C PRO A 20 -0.63 20.83 -8.23
N GLY A 21 -0.55 22.16 -8.30
CA GLY A 21 -0.78 22.89 -9.54
C GLY A 21 -0.62 24.40 -9.36
N PHE A 22 -0.17 25.06 -10.43
CA PHE A 22 -0.06 26.53 -10.47
C PHE A 22 -1.41 27.17 -10.82
N ARG A 23 -1.64 27.41 -12.13
CA ARG A 23 -2.81 28.13 -12.65
C ARG A 23 -4.15 27.48 -12.30
N THR A 24 -4.21 26.16 -12.32
CA THR A 24 -5.43 25.38 -12.03
C THR A 24 -5.63 25.13 -10.53
N GLY A 25 -4.74 25.65 -9.69
CA GLY A 25 -4.75 25.44 -8.25
C GLY A 25 -4.28 24.05 -7.81
N VAL A 26 -4.15 23.91 -6.50
CA VAL A 26 -3.92 22.62 -5.83
C VAL A 26 -5.28 22.02 -5.52
N LYS A 27 -5.54 20.82 -6.03
CA LYS A 27 -6.79 20.10 -5.74
C LYS A 27 -6.62 19.40 -4.41
N VAL A 28 -7.65 19.48 -3.58
CA VAL A 28 -7.66 18.97 -2.21
C VAL A 28 -8.73 17.91 -2.09
N ALA A 29 -8.37 16.78 -1.49
CA ALA A 29 -9.31 15.76 -1.05
C ALA A 29 -9.00 15.35 0.38
N VAL A 30 -10.02 15.10 1.18
CA VAL A 30 -9.87 14.48 2.49
C VAL A 30 -10.52 13.11 2.42
N VAL A 31 -9.75 12.09 2.79
CA VAL A 31 -10.27 10.73 2.99
C VAL A 31 -10.18 10.36 4.46
N ASP A 32 -11.22 9.69 4.97
CA ASP A 32 -11.20 9.14 6.32
C ASP A 32 -10.31 7.88 6.41
N ALA A 33 -10.23 7.28 7.61
CA ALA A 33 -9.43 6.08 7.86
C ALA A 33 -9.81 4.86 6.99
N THR A 34 -11.01 4.86 6.38
CA THR A 34 -11.49 3.81 5.48
C THR A 34 -11.19 4.10 4.01
N GLY A 35 -10.69 5.30 3.70
CA GLY A 35 -10.48 5.78 2.34
C GLY A 35 -11.73 6.41 1.71
N LYS A 36 -12.82 6.58 2.47
CA LYS A 36 -14.02 7.29 1.99
C LYS A 36 -13.71 8.78 1.87
N VAL A 37 -14.11 9.38 0.76
CA VAL A 37 -13.97 10.83 0.57
C VAL A 37 -14.99 11.56 1.44
N VAL A 38 -14.52 12.46 2.30
CA VAL A 38 -15.35 13.23 3.24
C VAL A 38 -15.37 14.72 2.93
N ALA A 39 -14.38 15.24 2.20
CA ALA A 39 -14.38 16.61 1.70
C ALA A 39 -13.49 16.74 0.46
N THR A 40 -13.77 17.75 -0.35
CA THR A 40 -12.92 18.20 -1.47
C THR A 40 -12.91 19.72 -1.53
N ASP A 41 -11.84 20.30 -2.06
CA ASP A 41 -11.72 21.75 -2.30
C ASP A 41 -10.70 22.01 -3.43
N VAL A 42 -10.61 23.25 -3.89
CA VAL A 42 -9.54 23.75 -4.75
C VAL A 42 -8.99 25.03 -4.16
N ILE A 43 -7.70 25.03 -3.84
CA ILE A 43 -6.99 26.19 -3.29
C ILE A 43 -6.01 26.75 -4.33
N TYR A 44 -5.71 28.05 -4.23
CA TYR A 44 -4.85 28.75 -5.18
C TYR A 44 -3.66 29.42 -4.47
N PRO A 45 -2.82 28.66 -3.73
CA PRO A 45 -1.71 29.21 -2.95
C PRO A 45 -0.62 29.84 -3.83
N HIS A 46 -0.45 29.32 -5.05
CA HIS A 46 0.67 29.63 -5.93
C HIS A 46 0.31 30.66 -7.00
N VAL A 47 1.29 31.01 -7.84
CA VAL A 47 1.06 31.86 -9.00
C VAL A 47 -0.02 31.29 -9.92
N PRO A 48 -0.90 32.13 -10.49
CA PRO A 48 -0.90 33.59 -10.43
C PRO A 48 -1.68 34.20 -9.26
N ALA A 49 -2.43 33.40 -8.50
CA ALA A 49 -3.36 33.92 -7.48
C ALA A 49 -2.66 34.32 -6.17
N ASN A 50 -1.59 33.60 -5.80
CA ASN A 50 -0.77 33.87 -4.61
C ASN A 50 -1.58 33.95 -3.29
N LYS A 51 -2.62 33.12 -3.14
CA LYS A 51 -3.50 33.11 -1.96
C LYS A 51 -2.98 32.19 -0.85
N TRP A 52 -1.75 32.43 -0.41
CA TRP A 52 -1.01 31.53 0.50
C TRP A 52 -1.69 31.35 1.87
N ASP A 53 -1.97 32.45 2.59
CA ASP A 53 -2.57 32.37 3.92
C ASP A 53 -4.03 31.86 3.89
N GLU A 54 -4.79 32.20 2.83
CA GLU A 54 -6.14 31.67 2.61
C GLU A 54 -6.11 30.14 2.46
N ALA A 55 -5.14 29.63 1.70
CA ALA A 55 -4.94 28.20 1.52
C ALA A 55 -4.60 27.52 2.84
N ILE A 56 -3.65 28.05 3.62
CA ILE A 56 -3.31 27.50 4.95
C ILE A 56 -4.54 27.44 5.86
N ALA A 57 -5.32 28.53 5.94
CA ALA A 57 -6.52 28.56 6.78
C ALA A 57 -7.56 27.51 6.36
N LYS A 58 -7.77 27.32 5.04
CA LYS A 58 -8.66 26.29 4.50
C LYS A 58 -8.18 24.89 4.83
N LEU A 59 -6.89 24.61 4.62
CA LEU A 59 -6.32 23.30 4.91
C LEU A 59 -6.36 22.98 6.41
N ALA A 60 -6.08 23.95 7.28
CA ALA A 60 -6.18 23.79 8.74
C ALA A 60 -7.62 23.48 9.17
N ARG A 61 -8.61 24.15 8.58
CA ARG A 61 -10.04 23.87 8.85
C ARG A 61 -10.39 22.44 8.47
N LEU A 62 -10.07 22.02 7.24
CA LEU A 62 -10.35 20.67 6.75
C LEU A 62 -9.63 19.60 7.60
N ALA A 63 -8.37 19.85 7.94
CA ALA A 63 -7.58 18.94 8.77
C ALA A 63 -8.19 18.76 10.17
N LYS A 64 -8.62 19.85 10.79
CA LYS A 64 -9.28 19.83 12.10
C LYS A 64 -10.65 19.16 12.06
N GLU A 65 -11.48 19.51 11.08
CA GLU A 65 -12.86 19.02 10.93
C GLU A 65 -12.92 17.51 10.74
N HIS A 66 -11.94 16.94 10.02
CA HIS A 66 -11.92 15.51 9.68
C HIS A 66 -10.83 14.73 10.43
N ALA A 67 -10.25 15.31 11.48
CA ALA A 67 -9.19 14.69 12.30
C ALA A 67 -8.06 14.08 11.45
N VAL A 68 -7.62 14.84 10.44
CA VAL A 68 -6.54 14.41 9.55
C VAL A 68 -5.25 14.22 10.35
N GLU A 69 -4.54 13.13 10.04
CA GLU A 69 -3.22 12.83 10.61
C GLU A 69 -2.10 12.98 9.58
N LEU A 70 -2.42 12.71 8.31
CA LEU A 70 -1.46 12.63 7.22
C LEU A 70 -1.77 13.62 6.10
N ILE A 71 -0.73 14.18 5.50
CA ILE A 71 -0.82 14.98 4.27
C ILE A 71 -0.07 14.25 3.17
N ALA A 72 -0.78 13.75 2.16
CA ALA A 72 -0.20 13.15 0.96
C ALA A 72 -0.04 14.22 -0.12
N ILE A 73 1.19 14.42 -0.62
CA ILE A 73 1.50 15.45 -1.61
C ILE A 73 1.98 14.78 -2.89
N GLY A 74 1.28 15.03 -4.01
CA GLY A 74 1.71 14.57 -5.33
C GLY A 74 3.09 15.13 -5.70
N ASN A 75 3.93 14.32 -6.33
CA ASN A 75 5.29 14.71 -6.70
C ASN A 75 5.42 15.35 -8.10
N GLY A 76 4.34 15.89 -8.65
CA GLY A 76 4.32 16.54 -9.95
C GLY A 76 4.65 18.03 -9.95
N THR A 77 3.97 18.74 -10.85
CA THR A 77 4.20 20.17 -11.09
C THR A 77 3.75 21.00 -9.89
N ALA A 78 4.59 21.94 -9.43
CA ALA A 78 4.37 22.75 -8.22
C ALA A 78 4.42 21.96 -6.89
N SER A 79 4.97 20.75 -6.91
CA SER A 79 5.05 19.90 -5.72
C SER A 79 5.98 20.45 -4.65
N ARG A 80 7.11 21.07 -5.01
CA ARG A 80 8.04 21.72 -4.07
C ARG A 80 7.36 22.88 -3.32
N GLU A 81 6.61 23.70 -4.04
CA GLU A 81 5.87 24.83 -3.48
C GLU A 81 4.74 24.35 -2.57
N THR A 82 4.07 23.25 -2.94
CA THR A 82 3.00 22.63 -2.14
C THR A 82 3.56 21.92 -0.91
N ASP A 83 4.74 21.32 -1.00
CA ASP A 83 5.47 20.74 0.13
C ASP A 83 5.88 21.81 1.16
N LYS A 84 6.29 22.99 0.68
CA LYS A 84 6.54 24.16 1.52
C LYS A 84 5.25 24.65 2.20
N LEU A 85 4.13 24.71 1.47
CA LEU A 85 2.83 25.09 2.02
C LEU A 85 2.40 24.13 3.15
N ALA A 86 2.54 22.82 2.94
CA ALA A 86 2.22 21.81 3.95
C ALA A 86 3.15 21.91 5.18
N GLY A 87 4.43 22.19 4.98
CA GLY A 87 5.37 22.45 6.07
C GLY A 87 4.97 23.67 6.92
N GLU A 88 4.57 24.76 6.28
CA GLU A 88 4.11 25.96 6.97
C GLU A 88 2.77 25.75 7.70
N LEU A 89 1.85 24.97 7.11
CA LEU A 89 0.62 24.53 7.77
C LEU A 89 0.94 23.76 9.07
N ILE A 90 1.86 22.80 9.02
CA ILE A 90 2.30 22.03 10.19
C ILE A 90 2.90 22.95 11.26
N ALA A 91 3.79 23.86 10.86
CA ALA A 91 4.44 24.79 11.79
C ALA A 91 3.48 25.79 12.45
N LYS A 92 2.48 26.28 11.71
CA LYS A 92 1.44 27.20 12.23
C LYS A 92 0.39 26.49 13.10
N HIS A 93 0.20 25.18 12.91
CA HIS A 93 -0.83 24.38 13.60
C HIS A 93 -0.27 23.10 14.25
N PRO A 94 0.68 23.21 15.20
CA PRO A 94 1.30 22.04 15.85
C PRO A 94 0.29 21.18 16.62
N GLU A 95 -0.85 21.75 17.04
CA GLU A 95 -1.93 21.04 17.72
C GLU A 95 -2.57 19.93 16.87
N LEU A 96 -2.48 20.03 15.53
CA LEU A 96 -3.05 19.05 14.61
C LEU A 96 -2.17 17.81 14.43
N LYS A 97 -0.89 17.86 14.84
CA LYS A 97 0.07 16.74 14.76
C LYS A 97 0.15 16.09 13.35
N LEU A 98 0.02 16.93 12.33
CA LEU A 98 0.02 16.50 10.93
C LEU A 98 1.41 16.02 10.51
N THR A 99 1.47 14.96 9.72
CA THR A 99 2.71 14.50 9.08
C THR A 99 2.56 14.55 7.58
N LYS A 100 3.44 15.28 6.89
CA LYS A 100 3.46 15.35 5.43
C LYS A 100 4.32 14.25 4.82
N VAL A 101 3.89 13.73 3.68
CA VAL A 101 4.57 12.68 2.92
C VAL A 101 4.40 12.95 1.43
N MET A 102 5.53 12.91 0.71
CA MET A 102 5.55 12.96 -0.74
C MET A 102 5.13 11.61 -1.32
N VAL A 103 4.24 11.64 -2.32
CA VAL A 103 3.67 10.46 -2.96
C VAL A 103 3.80 10.59 -4.46
N SER A 104 4.10 9.48 -5.13
CA SER A 104 4.08 9.44 -6.60
C SER A 104 2.68 9.76 -7.12
N GLU A 105 2.53 10.70 -8.05
CA GLU A 105 1.28 10.94 -8.76
C GLU A 105 1.17 10.14 -10.07
N ALA A 106 2.14 9.26 -10.35
CA ALA A 106 2.16 8.47 -11.58
C ALA A 106 0.83 7.73 -11.79
N GLY A 107 0.23 7.91 -12.95
CA GLY A 107 -1.05 7.31 -13.31
C GLY A 107 -2.29 7.95 -12.65
N ALA A 108 -2.16 8.92 -11.73
CA ALA A 108 -3.32 9.55 -11.08
C ALA A 108 -4.25 10.25 -12.09
N SER A 109 -3.68 10.89 -13.12
CA SER A 109 -4.46 11.49 -14.21
C SER A 109 -5.14 10.44 -15.11
N VAL A 110 -4.55 9.26 -15.25
CA VAL A 110 -5.16 8.15 -16.01
C VAL A 110 -6.31 7.54 -15.21
N TYR A 111 -6.11 7.36 -13.90
CA TYR A 111 -7.18 6.97 -12.99
C TYR A 111 -8.34 7.97 -13.05
N SER A 112 -8.09 9.26 -12.86
CA SER A 112 -9.15 10.27 -12.72
C SER A 112 -10.07 10.35 -13.94
N ALA A 113 -9.50 10.16 -15.14
CA ALA A 113 -10.22 10.14 -16.41
C ALA A 113 -10.83 8.75 -16.76
N SER A 114 -10.60 7.73 -15.94
CA SER A 114 -11.07 6.37 -16.23
C SER A 114 -12.59 6.20 -16.02
N ALA A 115 -13.15 5.21 -16.72
CA ALA A 115 -14.53 4.78 -16.49
C ALA A 115 -14.73 4.27 -15.05
N TYR A 116 -13.73 3.56 -14.50
CA TYR A 116 -13.78 3.05 -13.14
C TYR A 116 -13.86 4.18 -12.10
N ALA A 117 -13.01 5.21 -12.19
CA ALA A 117 -13.08 6.35 -11.27
C ALA A 117 -14.40 7.11 -11.38
N SER A 118 -15.00 7.16 -12.58
CA SER A 118 -16.32 7.76 -12.78
C SER A 118 -17.45 6.99 -12.08
N GLN A 119 -17.32 5.66 -11.99
CA GLN A 119 -18.25 4.80 -11.24
C GLN A 119 -18.00 4.87 -9.73
N GLU A 120 -16.72 4.93 -9.32
CA GLU A 120 -16.32 4.98 -7.91
C GLU A 120 -16.67 6.32 -7.26
N LEU A 121 -16.55 7.43 -8.00
CA LEU A 121 -16.74 8.80 -7.52
C LEU A 121 -17.76 9.55 -8.42
N PRO A 122 -19.03 9.11 -8.43
CA PRO A 122 -20.04 9.67 -9.32
C PRO A 122 -20.30 11.14 -9.04
N GLY A 123 -20.36 11.96 -10.09
CA GLY A 123 -20.59 13.41 -9.98
C GLY A 123 -19.39 14.23 -9.51
N MET A 124 -18.25 13.61 -9.17
CA MET A 124 -17.03 14.32 -8.83
C MET A 124 -16.30 14.81 -10.09
N ASP A 125 -15.82 16.05 -10.06
CA ASP A 125 -14.99 16.63 -11.12
C ASP A 125 -13.70 15.81 -11.34
N VAL A 126 -13.29 15.68 -12.61
CA VAL A 126 -12.13 14.87 -13.00
C VAL A 126 -10.85 15.36 -12.30
N SER A 127 -10.67 16.66 -12.11
CA SER A 127 -9.47 17.19 -11.46
C SER A 127 -9.35 16.81 -9.98
N LEU A 128 -10.48 16.67 -9.27
CA LEU A 128 -10.50 16.32 -7.85
C LEU A 128 -10.22 14.83 -7.58
N ARG A 129 -10.56 13.96 -8.54
CA ARG A 129 -10.32 12.50 -8.41
C ARG A 129 -8.82 12.17 -8.30
N GLY A 130 -7.96 12.98 -8.91
CA GLY A 130 -6.50 12.86 -8.77
C GLY A 130 -6.04 13.01 -7.32
N ALA A 131 -6.54 14.05 -6.63
CA ALA A 131 -6.25 14.28 -5.21
C ALA A 131 -6.76 13.14 -4.31
N VAL A 132 -7.92 12.56 -4.63
CA VAL A 132 -8.43 11.36 -3.93
C VAL A 132 -7.47 10.18 -4.09
N SER A 133 -6.97 9.94 -5.30
CA SER A 133 -6.01 8.86 -5.57
C SER A 133 -4.70 9.06 -4.82
N ILE A 134 -4.18 10.30 -4.76
CA ILE A 134 -2.98 10.63 -3.99
C ILE A 134 -3.17 10.33 -2.50
N ALA A 135 -4.31 10.71 -1.91
CA ALA A 135 -4.60 10.46 -0.51
C ALA A 135 -4.66 8.95 -0.20
N ARG A 136 -5.41 8.18 -0.99
CA ARG A 136 -5.59 6.73 -0.82
C ARG A 136 -4.31 5.95 -1.06
N ARG A 137 -3.44 6.42 -1.97
CA ARG A 137 -2.15 5.80 -2.25
C ARG A 137 -1.20 5.87 -1.06
N LEU A 138 -1.28 6.91 -0.22
CA LEU A 138 -0.53 6.94 1.04
C LEU A 138 -1.05 5.91 2.04
N GLN A 139 -2.37 5.76 2.14
CA GLN A 139 -3.01 4.78 3.04
C GLN A 139 -2.62 3.35 2.67
N ASP A 140 -2.79 2.98 1.40
CA ASP A 140 -2.34 1.70 0.85
C ASP A 140 -1.96 1.83 -0.64
N PRO A 141 -0.65 1.87 -0.96
CA PRO A 141 -0.18 1.99 -2.34
C PRO A 141 -0.67 0.88 -3.27
N LEU A 142 -0.71 -0.36 -2.77
CA LEU A 142 -1.12 -1.53 -3.57
C LEU A 142 -2.59 -1.42 -3.95
N ALA A 143 -3.46 -1.16 -2.96
CA ALA A 143 -4.91 -1.13 -3.16
C ALA A 143 -5.36 0.00 -4.10
N GLU A 144 -4.60 1.10 -4.17
CA GLU A 144 -4.90 2.22 -5.06
C GLU A 144 -4.28 2.06 -6.45
N LEU A 145 -3.02 1.61 -6.55
CA LEU A 145 -2.33 1.47 -7.84
C LEU A 145 -2.95 0.38 -8.73
N VAL A 146 -3.51 -0.69 -8.18
CA VAL A 146 -4.20 -1.75 -8.95
C VAL A 146 -5.42 -1.26 -9.72
N LYS A 147 -5.97 -0.08 -9.40
CA LYS A 147 -7.10 0.54 -10.11
C LYS A 147 -6.69 1.16 -11.45
N ILE A 148 -5.38 1.25 -11.72
CA ILE A 148 -4.80 1.87 -12.90
C ILE A 148 -4.31 0.76 -13.82
N ASP A 149 -4.44 0.96 -15.13
CA ASP A 149 -3.74 0.10 -16.09
C ASP A 149 -2.24 0.11 -15.76
N PRO A 150 -1.61 -1.06 -15.48
CA PRO A 150 -0.21 -1.11 -15.08
C PRO A 150 0.72 -0.42 -16.08
N LYS A 151 0.41 -0.45 -17.38
CA LYS A 151 1.22 0.21 -18.42
C LYS A 151 1.17 1.74 -18.34
N SER A 152 0.19 2.27 -17.64
CA SER A 152 -0.02 3.71 -17.43
C SER A 152 0.59 4.21 -16.11
N ILE A 153 1.02 3.30 -15.24
CA ILE A 153 1.85 3.63 -14.08
C ILE A 153 3.26 3.80 -14.64
N GLY A 154 3.60 5.03 -15.05
CA GLY A 154 4.86 5.36 -15.72
C GLY A 154 6.06 4.98 -14.86
N VAL A 155 6.68 3.84 -15.17
CA VAL A 155 7.78 3.24 -14.41
C VAL A 155 9.12 3.34 -15.14
N GLY A 156 9.15 3.92 -16.34
CA GLY A 156 10.38 4.13 -17.12
C GLY A 156 10.26 5.24 -18.15
N GLN A 157 11.39 5.86 -18.50
CA GLN A 157 11.46 7.03 -19.40
C GLN A 157 10.97 6.73 -20.82
N TYR A 158 11.33 5.56 -21.37
CA TYR A 158 11.03 5.16 -22.75
C TYR A 158 10.01 4.02 -22.82
N GLN A 159 9.08 3.98 -21.87
CA GLN A 159 8.09 2.90 -21.76
C GLN A 159 7.20 2.77 -23.01
N HIS A 160 7.01 3.86 -23.75
CA HIS A 160 6.25 3.93 -25.00
C HIS A 160 7.01 3.36 -26.21
N ASP A 161 8.34 3.22 -26.13
CA ASP A 161 9.16 2.66 -27.21
C ASP A 161 9.23 1.12 -27.17
N LEU A 162 8.63 0.51 -26.14
CA LEU A 162 8.56 -0.93 -25.96
C LEU A 162 7.31 -1.52 -26.61
N SER A 163 7.38 -2.81 -26.95
CA SER A 163 6.20 -3.56 -27.38
C SER A 163 5.13 -3.57 -26.27
N GLU A 164 3.97 -2.97 -26.55
CA GLU A 164 2.86 -2.86 -25.59
C GLU A 164 2.42 -4.23 -25.03
N VAL A 165 2.35 -5.26 -25.88
CA VAL A 165 1.91 -6.60 -25.47
C VAL A 165 2.89 -7.22 -24.47
N LYS A 166 4.20 -7.13 -24.75
CA LYS A 166 5.22 -7.68 -23.84
C LYS A 166 5.27 -6.90 -22.53
N LEU A 167 5.14 -5.58 -22.61
CA LEU A 167 5.12 -4.71 -21.44
C LEU A 167 3.91 -4.99 -20.54
N SER A 168 2.70 -5.03 -21.10
CA SER A 168 1.47 -5.32 -20.35
C SER A 168 1.58 -6.65 -19.62
N ARG A 169 1.93 -7.73 -20.34
CA ARG A 169 2.07 -9.06 -19.74
C ARG A 169 3.08 -9.10 -18.58
N SER A 170 4.20 -8.41 -18.72
CA SER A 170 5.23 -8.33 -17.68
C SER A 170 4.73 -7.56 -16.45
N LEU A 171 4.07 -6.42 -16.67
CA LEU A 171 3.54 -5.60 -15.58
C LEU A 171 2.36 -6.26 -14.88
N ASP A 172 1.47 -6.92 -15.62
CA ASP A 172 0.35 -7.70 -15.07
C ASP A 172 0.85 -8.82 -14.16
N ALA A 173 1.90 -9.55 -14.57
CA ALA A 173 2.51 -10.58 -13.73
C ALA A 173 3.10 -10.00 -12.44
N VAL A 174 3.78 -8.86 -12.51
CA VAL A 174 4.30 -8.18 -11.30
C VAL A 174 3.17 -7.75 -10.37
N VAL A 175 2.05 -7.27 -10.91
CA VAL A 175 0.89 -6.88 -10.10
C VAL A 175 0.26 -8.10 -9.42
N GLU A 176 0.06 -9.19 -10.17
CA GLU A 176 -0.46 -10.45 -9.64
C GLU A 176 0.45 -10.98 -8.51
N ASP A 177 1.77 -11.04 -8.72
CA ASP A 177 2.73 -11.47 -7.70
C ASP A 177 2.65 -10.61 -6.43
N CYS A 178 2.53 -9.28 -6.56
CA CYS A 178 2.45 -8.39 -5.42
C CYS A 178 1.13 -8.54 -4.66
N VAL A 179 0.00 -8.62 -5.37
CA VAL A 179 -1.33 -8.77 -4.76
C VAL A 179 -1.44 -10.09 -4.02
N ASN A 180 -1.02 -11.20 -4.63
CA ASN A 180 -1.10 -12.52 -4.00
C ASN A 180 -0.05 -12.67 -2.88
N GLY A 181 1.14 -12.05 -3.04
CA GLY A 181 2.15 -12.02 -1.98
C GLY A 181 1.71 -11.24 -0.74
N VAL A 182 0.98 -10.13 -0.92
CA VAL A 182 0.41 -9.37 0.19
C VAL A 182 -0.84 -10.03 0.75
N GLY A 183 -1.69 -10.63 -0.09
CA GLY A 183 -3.01 -11.15 0.24
C GLY A 183 -4.07 -10.06 0.42
N VAL A 184 -5.34 -10.42 0.28
CA VAL A 184 -6.45 -9.47 0.12
C VAL A 184 -7.55 -9.75 1.14
N ASP A 185 -8.02 -8.71 1.84
CA ASP A 185 -9.21 -8.83 2.69
C ASP A 185 -10.48 -8.82 1.84
N VAL A 186 -11.17 -9.94 1.78
CA VAL A 186 -12.32 -10.10 0.88
C VAL A 186 -13.50 -9.21 1.28
N ASN A 187 -13.55 -8.73 2.53
CA ASN A 187 -14.63 -7.90 3.02
C ASN A 187 -14.44 -6.40 2.76
N THR A 188 -13.24 -5.96 2.39
CA THR A 188 -12.96 -4.55 2.09
C THR A 188 -12.40 -4.32 0.70
N ALA A 189 -11.89 -5.35 0.04
CA ALA A 189 -11.28 -5.22 -1.28
C ALA A 189 -12.24 -4.72 -2.34
N SER A 190 -11.69 -3.90 -3.24
CA SER A 190 -12.35 -3.39 -4.43
C SER A 190 -12.34 -4.42 -5.56
N VAL A 191 -13.21 -4.25 -6.56
CA VAL A 191 -13.23 -5.10 -7.76
C VAL A 191 -11.87 -5.15 -8.47
N PRO A 192 -11.15 -4.02 -8.70
CA PRO A 192 -9.82 -4.08 -9.32
C PRO A 192 -8.80 -4.87 -8.51
N LEU A 193 -8.82 -4.78 -7.17
CA LEU A 193 -7.89 -5.54 -6.31
C LEU A 193 -8.21 -7.04 -6.36
N LEU A 194 -9.49 -7.42 -6.21
CA LEU A 194 -9.92 -8.81 -6.29
C LEU A 194 -9.61 -9.44 -7.65
N SER A 195 -9.71 -8.67 -8.73
CA SER A 195 -9.41 -9.13 -10.10
C SER A 195 -7.93 -9.47 -10.33
N ARG A 196 -7.05 -9.15 -9.38
CA ARG A 196 -5.61 -9.49 -9.41
C ARG A 196 -5.27 -10.67 -8.50
N VAL A 197 -6.25 -11.23 -7.80
CA VAL A 197 -6.07 -12.45 -7.00
C VAL A 197 -6.08 -13.66 -7.92
N SER A 198 -5.20 -14.62 -7.65
CA SER A 198 -5.09 -15.84 -8.44
C SER A 198 -6.45 -16.56 -8.56
N GLY A 199 -6.83 -16.92 -9.79
CA GLY A 199 -8.11 -17.58 -10.08
C GLY A 199 -9.34 -16.68 -10.07
N ILE A 200 -9.22 -15.37 -9.85
CA ILE A 200 -10.34 -14.41 -9.88
C ILE A 200 -10.31 -13.57 -11.16
N THR A 201 -11.36 -13.68 -11.97
CA THR A 201 -11.59 -12.81 -13.13
C THR A 201 -12.32 -11.53 -12.73
N GLY A 202 -12.36 -10.53 -13.61
CA GLY A 202 -13.12 -9.30 -13.36
C GLY A 202 -14.59 -9.54 -13.02
N SER A 203 -15.28 -10.40 -13.78
CA SER A 203 -16.68 -10.75 -13.50
C SER A 203 -16.86 -11.52 -12.20
N LEU A 204 -15.88 -12.32 -11.79
CA LEU A 204 -15.92 -13.02 -10.51
C LEU A 204 -15.67 -12.05 -9.35
N ALA A 205 -14.78 -11.08 -9.50
CA ALA A 205 -14.57 -10.01 -8.53
C ALA A 205 -15.84 -9.17 -8.31
N GLU A 206 -16.56 -8.81 -9.37
CA GLU A 206 -17.87 -8.15 -9.28
C GLU A 206 -18.89 -9.02 -8.51
N ASN A 207 -18.95 -10.31 -8.81
CA ASN A 207 -19.85 -11.23 -8.10
C ASN A 207 -19.53 -11.36 -6.61
N ILE A 208 -18.25 -11.35 -6.22
CA ILE A 208 -17.82 -11.39 -4.82
C ILE A 208 -18.30 -10.13 -4.09
N VAL A 209 -18.09 -8.95 -4.67
CA VAL A 209 -18.53 -7.68 -4.09
C VAL A 209 -20.06 -7.63 -4.01
N ALA A 210 -20.76 -7.96 -5.09
CA ALA A 210 -22.22 -8.00 -5.10
C ALA A 210 -22.80 -8.98 -4.07
N HIS A 211 -22.15 -10.14 -3.88
CA HIS A 211 -22.56 -11.09 -2.85
C HIS A 211 -22.39 -10.50 -1.44
N ARG A 212 -21.26 -9.85 -1.16
CA ARG A 212 -21.03 -9.18 0.13
C ARG A 212 -22.01 -8.04 0.38
N ASP A 213 -22.31 -7.24 -0.62
CA ASP A 213 -23.23 -6.10 -0.49
C ASP A 213 -24.67 -6.58 -0.24
N ALA A 214 -25.08 -7.71 -0.84
CA ALA A 214 -26.42 -8.27 -0.67
C ALA A 214 -26.60 -9.14 0.59
N ASN A 215 -25.55 -9.82 1.06
CA ASN A 215 -25.63 -10.82 2.14
C ASN A 215 -24.89 -10.40 3.42
N GLY A 216 -24.19 -9.27 3.40
CA GLY A 216 -23.28 -8.87 4.46
C GLY A 216 -21.86 -9.44 4.30
N PRO A 217 -20.94 -9.09 5.22
CA PRO A 217 -19.56 -9.56 5.19
C PRO A 217 -19.47 -11.09 5.29
N PHE A 218 -18.48 -11.67 4.61
CA PHE A 218 -18.13 -13.07 4.75
C PHE A 218 -17.55 -13.32 6.15
N THR A 219 -18.06 -14.33 6.86
CA THR A 219 -17.54 -14.76 8.17
C THR A 219 -16.63 -15.97 8.07
N SER A 220 -16.63 -16.68 6.94
CA SER A 220 -15.69 -17.77 6.67
C SER A 220 -15.41 -17.98 5.18
N ARG A 221 -14.23 -18.52 4.85
CA ARG A 221 -13.85 -18.81 3.45
C ARG A 221 -14.82 -19.80 2.80
N ALA A 222 -15.40 -20.70 3.58
CA ALA A 222 -16.39 -21.66 3.09
C ALA A 222 -17.61 -20.96 2.44
N GLN A 223 -17.98 -19.76 2.88
CA GLN A 223 -19.08 -18.99 2.29
C GLN A 223 -18.77 -18.49 0.88
N LEU A 224 -17.50 -18.34 0.50
CA LEU A 224 -17.13 -17.94 -0.86
C LEU A 224 -17.66 -18.93 -1.90
N LYS A 225 -17.81 -20.22 -1.54
CA LYS A 225 -18.40 -21.24 -2.42
C LYS A 225 -19.86 -20.96 -2.81
N LYS A 226 -20.53 -20.04 -2.12
CA LYS A 226 -21.90 -19.57 -2.45
C LYS A 226 -21.92 -18.43 -3.46
N VAL A 227 -20.76 -17.84 -3.77
CA VAL A 227 -20.64 -16.77 -4.76
C VAL A 227 -20.94 -17.33 -6.16
N SER A 228 -21.81 -16.62 -6.88
CA SER A 228 -22.19 -16.99 -8.24
C SER A 228 -20.95 -17.13 -9.13
N ARG A 229 -20.87 -18.26 -9.86
CA ARG A 229 -19.77 -18.62 -10.77
C ARG A 229 -18.40 -18.85 -10.11
N LEU A 230 -18.30 -18.89 -8.78
CA LEU A 230 -17.10 -19.37 -8.10
C LEU A 230 -17.09 -20.91 -8.06
N GLY A 231 -16.52 -21.53 -9.09
CA GLY A 231 -16.38 -22.98 -9.16
C GLY A 231 -15.31 -23.54 -8.21
N PRO A 232 -15.28 -24.87 -7.98
CA PRO A 232 -14.32 -25.52 -7.08
C PRO A 232 -12.85 -25.19 -7.42
N LYS A 233 -12.50 -25.16 -8.71
CA LYS A 233 -11.12 -24.86 -9.12
C LYS A 233 -10.75 -23.40 -8.87
N ALA A 234 -11.64 -22.47 -9.15
CA ALA A 234 -11.42 -21.06 -8.86
C ALA A 234 -11.26 -20.81 -7.35
N TYR A 235 -12.11 -21.46 -6.54
CA TYR A 235 -11.98 -21.45 -5.08
C TYR A 235 -10.63 -21.99 -4.60
N GLU A 236 -10.18 -23.14 -5.12
CA GLU A 236 -8.88 -23.72 -4.79
C GLU A 236 -7.71 -22.78 -5.16
N GLN A 237 -7.81 -22.02 -6.26
CA GLN A 237 -6.75 -21.09 -6.64
C GLN A 237 -6.75 -19.81 -5.79
N CYS A 238 -7.92 -19.31 -5.36
CA CYS A 238 -8.01 -18.02 -4.71
C CYS A 238 -8.04 -18.06 -3.18
N ALA A 239 -8.50 -19.17 -2.57
CA ALA A 239 -8.85 -19.18 -1.16
C ALA A 239 -7.68 -18.89 -0.22
N GLY A 240 -6.45 -19.29 -0.57
CA GLY A 240 -5.26 -19.00 0.24
C GLY A 240 -4.86 -17.52 0.26
N PHE A 241 -5.29 -16.74 -0.74
CA PHE A 241 -4.95 -15.32 -0.89
C PHE A 241 -6.04 -14.39 -0.37
N LEU A 242 -7.27 -14.88 -0.23
CA LEU A 242 -8.40 -14.14 0.34
C LEU A 242 -8.43 -14.31 1.86
N ARG A 243 -8.42 -13.22 2.62
CA ARG A 243 -8.47 -13.23 4.08
C ARG A 243 -9.79 -12.71 4.59
N ILE A 244 -10.20 -13.23 5.74
CA ILE A 244 -11.35 -12.74 6.52
C ILE A 244 -10.85 -12.44 7.93
N ARG A 245 -10.80 -11.15 8.26
CA ARG A 245 -10.43 -10.70 9.60
C ARG A 245 -11.64 -10.76 10.53
N GLY A 246 -11.45 -11.31 11.73
CA GLY A 246 -12.53 -11.44 12.72
C GLY A 246 -13.63 -12.43 12.31
N GLY A 247 -13.33 -13.38 11.43
CA GLY A 247 -14.25 -14.44 11.03
C GLY A 247 -14.38 -15.55 12.08
N ASP A 248 -15.22 -16.54 11.76
CA ASP A 248 -15.55 -17.67 12.65
C ASP A 248 -14.34 -18.60 12.87
N ASP A 249 -13.51 -18.80 11.84
CA ASP A 249 -12.28 -19.61 11.90
C ASP A 249 -11.04 -18.70 11.90
N PRO A 250 -10.20 -18.74 12.96
CA PRO A 250 -8.98 -17.94 13.01
C PRO A 250 -8.01 -18.17 11.85
N LEU A 251 -8.07 -19.34 11.19
CA LEU A 251 -7.22 -19.63 10.03
C LEU A 251 -7.58 -18.82 8.78
N ASP A 252 -8.81 -18.32 8.68
CA ASP A 252 -9.24 -17.51 7.54
C ASP A 252 -8.56 -16.13 7.51
N ALA A 253 -7.92 -15.71 8.60
CA ALA A 253 -7.09 -14.52 8.66
C ALA A 253 -5.63 -14.77 8.22
N SER A 254 -5.25 -16.03 7.96
CA SER A 254 -3.89 -16.45 7.61
C SER A 254 -3.77 -16.80 6.11
N SER A 255 -2.55 -17.03 5.63
CA SER A 255 -2.27 -17.59 4.31
C SER A 255 -2.33 -19.13 4.27
N VAL A 256 -2.72 -19.81 5.37
CA VAL A 256 -2.94 -21.26 5.36
C VAL A 256 -4.11 -21.57 4.43
N HIS A 257 -3.89 -22.41 3.42
CA HIS A 257 -4.94 -22.79 2.49
C HIS A 257 -5.99 -23.69 3.16
N PRO A 258 -7.30 -23.56 2.86
CA PRO A 258 -8.35 -24.40 3.46
C PRO A 258 -8.15 -25.91 3.30
N GLU A 259 -7.46 -26.36 2.25
CA GLU A 259 -7.11 -27.78 2.07
C GLU A 259 -6.20 -28.31 3.18
N ALA A 260 -5.39 -27.44 3.78
CA ALA A 260 -4.43 -27.79 4.81
C ALA A 260 -4.97 -27.54 6.23
N TYR A 261 -6.23 -27.11 6.39
CA TYR A 261 -6.85 -26.96 7.71
C TYR A 261 -6.80 -28.25 8.55
N PRO A 262 -7.01 -29.45 7.97
CA PRO A 262 -6.85 -30.71 8.71
C PRO A 262 -5.47 -30.86 9.36
N VAL A 263 -4.39 -30.37 8.72
CA VAL A 263 -3.03 -30.38 9.29
C VAL A 263 -2.98 -29.59 10.59
N VAL A 264 -3.53 -28.37 10.58
CA VAL A 264 -3.59 -27.52 11.78
C VAL A 264 -4.47 -28.15 12.86
N ARG A 265 -5.59 -28.78 12.48
CA ARG A 265 -6.44 -29.50 13.46
C ARG A 265 -5.72 -30.68 14.12
N ARG A 266 -4.79 -31.36 13.43
CA ARG A 266 -3.90 -32.37 14.06
C ARG A 266 -2.92 -31.75 15.04
N MET A 267 -2.37 -30.56 14.75
CA MET A 267 -1.50 -29.81 15.68
C MET A 267 -2.26 -29.41 16.95
N VAL A 268 -3.48 -28.91 16.80
CA VAL A 268 -4.41 -28.63 17.91
C VAL A 268 -4.64 -29.86 18.79
N LYS A 269 -4.94 -31.01 18.18
CA LYS A 269 -5.14 -32.26 18.94
C LYS A 269 -3.88 -32.69 19.71
N THR A 270 -2.70 -32.48 19.13
CA THR A 270 -1.41 -32.84 19.75
C THR A 270 -1.06 -31.94 20.93
N THR A 271 -1.40 -30.65 20.82
CA THR A 271 -1.10 -29.64 21.85
C THR A 271 -2.18 -29.55 22.92
N GLY A 272 -3.38 -30.08 22.67
CA GLY A 272 -4.53 -29.94 23.56
C GLY A 272 -5.07 -28.51 23.65
N GLN A 273 -4.79 -27.66 22.66
CA GLN A 273 -5.21 -26.26 22.62
C GLN A 273 -6.22 -25.99 21.51
N GLU A 274 -7.04 -24.95 21.67
CA GLU A 274 -7.90 -24.46 20.59
C GLU A 274 -7.09 -23.72 19.51
N VAL A 275 -7.60 -23.69 18.29
CA VAL A 275 -6.95 -23.00 17.15
C VAL A 275 -6.60 -21.55 17.50
N ALA A 276 -7.55 -20.82 18.11
CA ALA A 276 -7.36 -19.43 18.52
C ALA A 276 -6.24 -19.24 19.55
N SER A 277 -5.96 -20.25 20.38
CA SER A 277 -4.87 -20.22 21.37
C SER A 277 -3.52 -20.61 20.79
N LEU A 278 -3.52 -21.41 19.71
CA LEU A 278 -2.31 -21.85 19.03
C LEU A 278 -1.73 -20.75 18.11
N VAL A 279 -2.60 -19.99 17.45
CA VAL A 279 -2.20 -18.87 16.57
C VAL A 279 -1.48 -17.79 17.39
N GLY A 280 -0.27 -17.42 16.98
CA GLY A 280 0.60 -16.47 17.68
C GLY A 280 1.39 -17.08 18.85
N ASN A 281 1.12 -18.31 19.26
CA ASN A 281 1.81 -18.98 20.37
C ASN A 281 3.15 -19.58 19.92
N THR A 282 4.12 -18.69 19.70
CA THR A 282 5.45 -19.06 19.20
C THR A 282 6.17 -20.11 20.05
N GLY A 283 5.98 -20.12 21.37
CA GLY A 283 6.59 -21.12 22.26
C GLY A 283 6.10 -22.53 21.94
N VAL A 284 4.79 -22.71 21.83
CA VAL A 284 4.18 -24.02 21.51
C VAL A 284 4.47 -24.40 20.06
N LEU A 285 4.30 -23.49 19.11
CA LEU A 285 4.54 -23.74 17.68
C LEU A 285 5.97 -24.19 17.39
N ARG A 286 6.98 -23.61 18.07
CA ARG A 286 8.39 -24.00 17.91
C ARG A 286 8.75 -25.31 18.60
N SER A 287 7.93 -25.78 19.55
CA SER A 287 8.11 -27.08 20.18
C SER A 287 7.61 -28.23 19.30
N LEU A 288 6.73 -27.95 18.34
CA LEU A 288 6.22 -28.94 17.39
C LEU A 288 7.29 -29.30 16.36
N ARG A 289 7.43 -30.61 16.08
CA ARG A 289 8.30 -31.09 15.00
C ARG A 289 7.48 -31.15 13.71
N PRO A 290 7.85 -30.42 12.65
CA PRO A 290 7.07 -30.41 11.40
C PRO A 290 6.89 -31.80 10.80
N ALA A 291 7.88 -32.68 10.92
CA ALA A 291 7.82 -34.05 10.41
C ALA A 291 6.66 -34.89 10.99
N ASP A 292 6.18 -34.56 12.19
CA ASP A 292 5.08 -35.29 12.85
C ASP A 292 3.70 -35.02 12.20
N PHE A 293 3.61 -34.01 11.32
CA PHE A 293 2.35 -33.59 10.67
C PHE A 293 2.35 -33.77 9.15
N VAL A 294 3.43 -34.32 8.59
CA VAL A 294 3.53 -34.68 7.16
C VAL A 294 2.61 -35.86 6.85
N ASP A 295 1.97 -35.82 5.69
CA ASP A 295 1.18 -36.94 5.15
C ASP A 295 1.38 -37.06 3.63
N ASP A 296 0.66 -38.00 2.99
CA ASP A 296 0.78 -38.28 1.55
C ASP A 296 0.42 -37.07 0.67
N THR A 297 -0.31 -36.09 1.21
CA THR A 297 -0.74 -34.87 0.50
C THR A 297 0.14 -33.68 0.85
N PHE A 298 0.51 -33.52 2.12
CA PHE A 298 1.23 -32.36 2.63
C PHE A 298 2.64 -32.73 3.09
N GLY A 299 3.61 -32.40 2.25
CA GLY A 299 5.04 -32.57 2.53
C GLY A 299 5.59 -31.61 3.58
N LEU A 300 6.85 -31.86 3.96
CA LEU A 300 7.58 -31.06 4.95
C LEU A 300 7.62 -29.55 4.66
N PRO A 301 7.80 -29.07 3.41
CA PRO A 301 7.78 -27.63 3.12
C PRO A 301 6.46 -26.98 3.51
N THR A 302 5.33 -27.60 3.11
CA THR A 302 3.99 -27.08 3.41
C THR A 302 3.72 -27.01 4.90
N VAL A 303 4.04 -28.07 5.65
CA VAL A 303 3.87 -28.08 7.11
C VAL A 303 4.74 -27.03 7.79
N THR A 304 5.98 -26.85 7.31
CA THR A 304 6.90 -25.85 7.85
C THR A 304 6.36 -24.44 7.63
N ASP A 305 5.79 -24.17 6.45
CA ASP A 305 5.22 -22.86 6.14
C ASP A 305 3.92 -22.61 6.90
N ILE A 306 3.09 -23.64 7.14
CA ILE A 306 1.93 -23.55 8.03
C ILE A 306 2.37 -23.14 9.44
N LEU A 307 3.42 -23.74 10.01
CA LEU A 307 3.90 -23.38 11.35
C LEU A 307 4.40 -21.93 11.40
N LYS A 308 5.17 -21.47 10.39
CA LYS A 308 5.60 -20.07 10.29
C LYS A 308 4.41 -19.12 10.18
N GLU A 309 3.40 -19.49 9.41
CA GLU A 309 2.19 -18.71 9.21
C GLU A 309 1.37 -18.61 10.51
N LEU A 310 1.27 -19.71 11.28
CA LEU A 310 0.62 -19.69 12.59
C LEU A 310 1.37 -18.83 13.62
N GLU A 311 2.70 -18.64 13.50
CA GLU A 311 3.43 -17.72 14.37
C GLU A 311 3.00 -16.26 14.17
N LYS A 312 2.71 -15.87 12.92
CA LYS A 312 2.32 -14.51 12.52
C LYS A 312 1.32 -14.56 11.36
N PRO A 313 0.02 -14.79 11.65
CA PRO A 313 -0.99 -15.01 10.62
C PRO A 313 -1.18 -13.76 9.76
N GLY A 314 -1.23 -13.97 8.45
CA GLY A 314 -1.48 -12.94 7.45
C GLY A 314 -0.41 -11.86 7.45
N ARG A 315 0.84 -12.20 7.81
CA ARG A 315 1.95 -11.25 7.89
C ARG A 315 2.08 -10.50 6.55
N ASP A 316 1.93 -9.19 6.61
CA ASP A 316 2.18 -8.32 5.47
C ASP A 316 3.68 -8.37 5.10
N PRO A 317 4.05 -8.71 3.86
CA PRO A 317 5.44 -8.74 3.43
C PRO A 317 6.02 -7.32 3.22
N ARG A 318 5.19 -6.28 3.21
CA ARG A 318 5.63 -4.89 3.02
C ARG A 318 6.34 -4.37 4.28
N PRO A 319 7.28 -3.43 4.12
CA PRO A 319 7.92 -2.79 5.26
C PRO A 319 6.90 -2.03 6.12
N ALA A 320 7.19 -1.90 7.41
CA ALA A 320 6.41 -1.05 8.29
C ALA A 320 6.55 0.42 7.85
N PHE A 321 5.45 1.15 7.85
CA PHE A 321 5.46 2.57 7.54
C PHE A 321 6.23 3.35 8.60
N LYS A 322 7.20 4.14 8.14
CA LYS A 322 7.98 5.04 8.98
C LYS A 322 7.99 6.40 8.31
N THR A 323 7.60 7.40 9.08
CA THR A 323 7.80 8.80 8.71
C THR A 323 9.24 9.14 9.08
N ALA A 324 10.06 9.56 8.11
CA ALA A 324 11.41 9.98 8.44
C ALA A 324 11.33 11.16 9.41
N THR A 325 11.99 11.01 10.55
CA THR A 325 12.10 12.08 11.52
C THR A 325 13.36 12.84 11.17
N PHE A 326 13.24 13.86 10.31
CA PHE A 326 14.38 14.72 10.04
C PHE A 326 14.80 15.42 11.33
N LYS A 327 16.11 15.57 11.50
CA LYS A 327 16.68 16.18 12.70
C LYS A 327 16.21 17.64 12.78
N GLU A 328 15.55 17.98 13.88
CA GLU A 328 15.05 19.33 14.13
C GLU A 328 16.19 20.37 14.04
N GLY A 329 15.95 21.47 13.31
CA GLY A 329 16.94 22.52 13.06
C GLY A 329 17.88 22.28 11.86
N VAL A 330 17.67 21.24 11.06
CA VAL A 330 18.40 20.98 9.80
C VAL A 330 17.44 21.08 8.62
N GLU A 331 17.38 22.25 7.98
CA GLU A 331 16.43 22.53 6.87
C GLU A 331 17.13 22.98 5.58
N LYS A 332 18.39 23.42 5.68
CA LYS A 332 19.18 23.92 4.56
C LYS A 332 20.54 23.25 4.55
N ILE A 333 21.19 23.25 3.38
CA ILE A 333 22.56 22.74 3.22
C ILE A 333 23.53 23.44 4.21
N SER A 334 23.29 24.71 4.51
CA SER A 334 24.08 25.48 5.49
C SER A 334 24.02 24.94 6.92
N ASP A 335 23.00 24.15 7.24
CA ASP A 335 22.78 23.61 8.58
C ASP A 335 23.49 22.26 8.74
N LEU A 336 24.02 21.70 7.65
CA LEU A 336 24.79 20.47 7.64
C LEU A 336 26.25 20.72 8.07
N SER A 337 26.77 19.81 8.88
CA SER A 337 28.19 19.76 9.22
C SER A 337 28.75 18.36 8.94
N SER A 338 30.01 18.29 8.52
CA SER A 338 30.68 17.02 8.25
C SER A 338 30.72 16.16 9.52
N GLY A 339 30.37 14.88 9.40
CA GLY A 339 30.26 13.94 10.53
C GLY A 339 28.89 13.88 11.19
N MET A 340 27.91 14.69 10.76
CA MET A 340 26.54 14.60 11.26
C MET A 340 25.87 13.30 10.82
N VAL A 341 25.25 12.59 11.77
CA VAL A 341 24.41 11.41 11.49
C VAL A 341 22.97 11.86 11.40
N LEU A 342 22.34 11.62 10.26
CA LEU A 342 20.97 12.03 9.94
C LEU A 342 20.14 10.83 9.50
N GLU A 343 18.86 10.84 9.82
CA GLU A 343 17.88 9.97 9.17
C GLU A 343 17.53 10.58 7.81
N GLY A 344 17.57 9.76 6.76
CA GLY A 344 17.27 10.19 5.40
C GLY A 344 16.42 9.17 4.66
N VAL A 345 15.65 9.65 3.68
CA VAL A 345 14.77 8.83 2.84
C VAL A 345 15.43 8.64 1.49
N VAL A 346 15.54 7.39 1.03
CA VAL A 346 15.99 7.11 -0.33
C VAL A 346 14.94 7.62 -1.32
N THR A 347 15.31 8.59 -2.14
CA THR A 347 14.44 9.17 -3.18
C THR A 347 14.56 8.42 -4.49
N ASN A 348 15.74 7.89 -4.81
CA ASN A 348 16.02 7.17 -6.05
C ASN A 348 17.21 6.21 -5.89
N VAL A 349 17.22 5.10 -6.62
CA VAL A 349 18.34 4.14 -6.67
C VAL A 349 18.86 4.04 -8.10
N ALA A 350 20.16 4.24 -8.28
CA ALA A 350 20.87 4.13 -9.55
C ALA A 350 21.95 3.04 -9.46
N ALA A 351 22.47 2.61 -10.62
CA ALA A 351 23.51 1.57 -10.65
C ALA A 351 24.79 1.94 -9.86
N PHE A 352 25.04 3.23 -9.65
CA PHE A 352 26.23 3.74 -8.96
C PHE A 352 25.97 4.21 -7.52
N GLY A 353 24.75 4.10 -7.01
CA GLY A 353 24.42 4.53 -5.65
C GLY A 353 22.95 4.86 -5.43
N ALA A 354 22.64 5.43 -4.27
CA ALA A 354 21.29 5.87 -3.91
C ALA A 354 21.27 7.37 -3.62
N PHE A 355 20.26 8.06 -4.12
CA PHE A 355 19.97 9.44 -3.75
C PHE A 355 19.11 9.44 -2.48
N VAL A 356 19.52 10.23 -1.50
CA VAL A 356 18.93 10.30 -0.17
C VAL A 356 18.60 11.74 0.16
N ASP A 357 17.33 11.99 0.45
CA ASP A 357 16.87 13.25 1.03
C ASP A 357 17.05 13.21 2.55
N VAL A 358 17.73 14.22 3.09
CA VAL A 358 17.96 14.39 4.54
C VAL A 358 17.20 15.61 5.10
N GLY A 359 16.24 16.15 4.35
CA GLY A 359 15.39 17.25 4.78
C GLY A 359 15.92 18.64 4.42
N VAL A 360 16.94 18.73 3.55
CA VAL A 360 17.60 20.00 3.16
C VAL A 360 17.28 20.47 1.73
N HIS A 361 16.24 19.89 1.12
CA HIS A 361 15.77 20.20 -0.24
C HIS A 361 16.79 19.93 -1.35
N GLN A 362 17.83 19.16 -1.06
CA GLN A 362 18.85 18.72 -2.00
C GLN A 362 19.26 17.28 -1.64
N ASP A 363 19.06 16.37 -2.58
CA ASP A 363 19.44 14.98 -2.40
C ASP A 363 20.97 14.84 -2.29
N GLY A 364 21.40 14.05 -1.31
CA GLY A 364 22.76 13.56 -1.19
C GLY A 364 22.93 12.24 -1.94
N LEU A 365 24.04 12.05 -2.63
CA LEU A 365 24.38 10.77 -3.26
C LEU A 365 25.16 9.90 -2.27
N VAL A 366 24.58 8.76 -1.88
CA VAL A 366 25.30 7.67 -1.24
C VAL A 366 25.84 6.77 -2.35
N HIS A 367 27.13 6.91 -2.64
CA HIS A 367 27.80 6.07 -3.63
C HIS A 367 27.74 4.58 -3.23
N VAL A 368 27.69 3.67 -4.20
CA VAL A 368 27.55 2.21 -3.97
C VAL A 368 28.56 1.64 -2.97
N SER A 369 29.79 2.16 -2.96
CA SER A 369 30.86 1.76 -2.02
C SER A 369 30.63 2.21 -0.57
N ALA A 370 29.72 3.16 -0.34
CA ALA A 370 29.40 3.72 0.97
C ALA A 370 28.06 3.19 1.54
N MET A 371 27.37 2.31 0.82
CA MET A 371 26.05 1.81 1.23
C MET A 371 26.09 0.68 2.26
N SER A 372 27.21 -0.05 2.38
CA SER A 372 27.38 -1.12 3.37
C SER A 372 28.83 -1.23 3.82
N ARG A 373 29.04 -1.83 5.01
CA ARG A 373 30.36 -2.26 5.50
C ARG A 373 30.88 -3.51 4.77
N THR A 374 30.02 -4.18 4.01
CA THR A 374 30.32 -5.31 3.15
C THR A 374 30.14 -4.94 1.68
N PHE A 375 30.73 -5.72 0.76
CA PHE A 375 30.67 -5.42 -0.67
C PHE A 375 29.24 -5.46 -1.21
N VAL A 376 28.77 -4.32 -1.76
CA VAL A 376 27.47 -4.19 -2.44
C VAL A 376 27.67 -4.39 -3.93
N LYS A 377 27.19 -5.52 -4.47
CA LYS A 377 27.26 -5.84 -5.91
C LYS A 377 26.16 -5.15 -6.72
N ASP A 378 25.00 -4.93 -6.11
CA ASP A 378 23.85 -4.28 -6.72
C ASP A 378 23.10 -3.42 -5.68
N PRO A 379 23.11 -2.08 -5.82
CA PRO A 379 22.42 -1.18 -4.91
C PRO A 379 20.88 -1.33 -4.94
N ALA A 380 20.30 -1.96 -5.97
CA ALA A 380 18.86 -2.24 -6.07
C ALA A 380 18.41 -3.53 -5.37
N GLY A 381 19.32 -4.23 -4.67
CA GLY A 381 18.94 -5.33 -3.78
C GLY A 381 18.45 -6.60 -4.48
N ARG A 382 18.92 -6.92 -5.69
CA ARG A 382 18.82 -8.30 -6.19
C ARG A 382 19.88 -9.18 -5.53
N GLY A 383 19.53 -9.64 -4.33
CA GLY A 383 20.15 -10.77 -3.66
C GLY A 383 21.40 -10.44 -2.87
N GLN A 384 21.23 -10.27 -1.55
CA GLN A 384 22.14 -10.88 -0.58
C GLN A 384 21.31 -11.48 0.54
N ALA A 385 21.23 -12.81 0.53
CA ALA A 385 21.09 -13.58 1.75
C ALA A 385 22.42 -13.49 2.51
N GLY A 386 22.33 -13.29 3.81
CA GLY A 386 23.42 -13.19 4.77
C GLY A 386 22.86 -12.79 6.12
#